data_AF-A0A932H844-F1
#
_entry.id   AF-A0A932H844-F1
#
_cell.length_a   1.000
_cell.length_b   1.000
_cell.length_c   1.000
_cell.angle_alpha   90.00
_cell.angle_beta   90.00
_cell.angle_gamma   90.00
#
_symmetry.space_group_name_H-M   'P 1'
#
loop_
_entity.id
_entity.type
_entity.pdbx_description
1 polymer ?
#
loop_
_entity_poly.entity_id
_entity_poly.type
_entity_poly.pdbx_seq_one_letter_code
_entity_poly.pdbx_strand_id
1 'polypeptide(L)'
;MPEPQYLPAVGLLDIVKDFQRLARDDVYRFPIPKDVTGINIMKATVVRLEDYEKKNPGQFSDIIHFSKATAYERLREYDQAIAYYRKVGESDGRLGAEAVKNIEVLESFQRILQKPLPVQDPMEYIKGMDEKVAAWNEVIRKYQGSPYEFLARVEEERIDRAKVAFVELNRYRMKDGNQLVILGYSQLVTKHRQSKNLYRYLLDFGDFYALLAKEYTIQNDPEGLSFDQEVFDQFAKSALRL
;
A
#
# COMPACT_ATOMS: atom_id res chain seq x y z
N MET A 1 7.44 55.97 -0.99
CA MET A 1 8.40 55.00 -0.43
C MET A 1 8.01 53.62 -0.96
N PRO A 2 8.95 52.78 -1.43
CA PRO A 2 8.61 51.46 -1.92
C PRO A 2 8.25 50.56 -0.73
N GLU A 3 7.05 49.97 -0.75
CA GLU A 3 6.69 48.90 0.18
C GLU A 3 7.52 47.65 -0.13
N PRO A 4 8.03 46.94 0.89
CA PRO A 4 8.73 45.69 0.67
C PRO A 4 7.72 44.62 0.24
N GLN A 5 7.78 44.20 -1.03
CA GLN A 5 6.99 43.07 -1.55
C GLN A 5 7.45 41.74 -0.92
N TYR A 6 6.95 41.44 0.29
CA TYR A 6 7.02 40.11 0.90
C TYR A 6 5.80 39.26 0.51
N LEU A 7 5.66 38.82 -0.74
CA LEU A 7 4.48 38.04 -1.18
C LEU A 7 4.67 36.82 -2.14
N PRO A 8 5.85 36.18 -2.28
CA PRO A 8 5.92 34.81 -2.85
C PRO A 8 6.07 33.68 -1.81
N ALA A 9 6.71 33.98 -0.67
CA ALA A 9 7.05 32.99 0.35
C ALA A 9 5.84 32.46 1.13
N VAL A 10 4.78 33.26 1.27
CA VAL A 10 3.56 32.88 2.01
C VAL A 10 2.87 31.68 1.35
N GLY A 11 2.71 31.71 0.02
CA GLY A 11 2.00 30.64 -0.72
C GLY A 11 2.74 29.30 -0.75
N LEU A 12 4.06 29.29 -0.98
CA LEU A 12 4.84 28.05 -0.99
C LEU A 12 4.95 27.46 0.42
N LEU A 13 5.23 28.30 1.41
CA LEU A 13 5.37 27.86 2.80
C LEU A 13 4.06 27.29 3.34
N ASP A 14 2.92 27.86 2.95
CA ASP A 14 1.60 27.32 3.28
C ASP A 14 1.35 25.93 2.68
N ILE A 15 1.78 25.69 1.44
CA ILE A 15 1.67 24.36 0.81
C ILE A 15 2.61 23.36 1.50
N VAL A 16 3.86 23.74 1.73
CA VAL A 16 4.90 22.84 2.22
C VAL A 16 4.72 22.51 3.70
N LYS A 17 4.29 23.45 4.55
CA LYS A 17 4.13 23.21 6.00
C LYS A 17 3.09 22.13 6.31
N ASP A 18 1.95 22.17 5.62
CA ASP A 18 0.85 21.22 5.83
C ASP A 18 1.26 19.82 5.36
N PHE A 19 1.99 19.76 4.24
CA PHE A 19 2.55 18.55 3.70
C PHE A 19 3.63 17.95 4.61
N GLN A 20 4.62 18.74 5.04
CA GLN A 20 5.78 18.25 5.81
C GLN A 20 5.37 17.58 7.12
N ARG A 21 4.33 18.11 7.78
CA ARG A 21 3.79 17.50 9.01
C ARG A 21 3.31 16.07 8.78
N LEU A 22 2.73 15.79 7.62
CA LEU A 22 2.03 14.53 7.31
C LEU A 22 2.86 13.59 6.42
N ALA A 23 3.93 14.10 5.80
CA ALA A 23 4.81 13.35 4.91
C ALA A 23 5.50 12.16 5.60
N ARG A 24 5.59 12.17 6.93
CA ARG A 24 6.22 11.12 7.74
C ARG A 24 5.23 10.21 8.46
N ASP A 25 3.93 10.38 8.22
CA ASP A 25 2.89 9.60 8.90
C ASP A 25 3.01 8.11 8.57
N ASP A 26 2.59 7.29 9.53
CA ASP A 26 2.49 5.85 9.39
C ASP A 26 1.30 5.50 8.48
N VAL A 27 1.58 5.54 7.17
CA VAL A 27 0.62 5.19 6.11
C VAL A 27 0.24 3.71 6.11
N TYR A 28 0.87 2.86 6.92
CA TYR A 28 0.47 1.46 7.06
C TYR A 28 -0.67 1.32 8.07
N ARG A 29 -0.53 1.97 9.24
CA ARG A 29 -1.55 1.94 10.31
C ARG A 29 -2.68 2.93 10.10
N PHE A 30 -2.41 4.06 9.45
CA PHE A 30 -3.38 5.13 9.29
C PHE A 30 -3.66 5.42 7.81
N PRO A 31 -4.91 5.75 7.44
CA PRO A 31 -5.22 6.21 6.09
C PRO A 31 -4.51 7.52 5.80
N ILE A 32 -4.18 7.77 4.53
CA ILE A 32 -3.59 9.05 4.12
C ILE A 32 -4.56 10.17 4.50
N PRO A 33 -4.10 11.22 5.21
CA PRO A 33 -4.94 12.33 5.61
C PRO A 33 -5.62 13.00 4.42
N LYS A 34 -6.82 13.51 4.67
CA LYS A 34 -7.60 14.30 3.72
C LYS A 34 -7.57 15.77 4.12
N ASP A 35 -7.58 16.66 3.15
CA ASP A 35 -7.78 18.08 3.38
C ASP A 35 -9.26 18.41 3.67
N VAL A 36 -9.56 19.69 3.87
CA VAL A 36 -10.92 20.19 4.17
C VAL A 36 -11.95 19.86 3.08
N THR A 37 -11.50 19.54 1.87
CA THR A 37 -12.37 19.16 0.73
C THR A 37 -12.55 17.64 0.63
N GLY A 38 -11.94 16.87 1.53
CA GLY A 38 -11.96 15.42 1.49
C GLY A 38 -10.94 14.80 0.52
N ILE A 39 -10.06 15.63 -0.09
CA ILE A 39 -9.06 15.18 -1.05
C ILE A 39 -7.81 14.71 -0.30
N ASN A 40 -7.18 13.64 -0.78
CA ASN A 40 -5.89 13.16 -0.28
C ASN A 40 -4.85 14.29 -0.29
N ILE A 41 -4.27 14.61 0.87
CA ILE A 41 -3.37 15.75 1.04
C ILE A 41 -2.11 15.65 0.18
N MET A 42 -1.59 14.45 -0.09
CA MET A 42 -0.42 14.23 -0.94
C MET A 42 -0.75 14.63 -2.38
N LYS A 43 -1.92 14.21 -2.88
CA LYS A 43 -2.41 14.57 -4.22
C LYS A 43 -2.68 16.08 -4.32
N ALA A 44 -3.33 16.66 -3.32
CA ALA A 44 -3.57 18.10 -3.27
C ALA A 44 -2.25 18.89 -3.28
N THR A 45 -1.23 18.41 -2.57
CA THR A 45 0.11 19.02 -2.55
C THR A 45 0.75 19.05 -3.93
N VAL A 46 0.73 17.92 -4.66
CA VAL A 46 1.30 17.86 -6.02
C VAL A 46 0.65 18.92 -6.93
N VAL A 47 -0.69 18.99 -6.95
CA VAL A 47 -1.43 19.95 -7.78
C VAL A 47 -1.12 21.39 -7.37
N ARG A 48 -1.12 21.69 -6.08
CA ARG A 48 -0.82 23.05 -5.57
C ARG A 48 0.61 23.48 -5.92
N LEU A 49 1.59 22.56 -5.85
CA LEU A 49 2.97 22.84 -6.24
C LEU A 49 3.12 23.02 -7.75
N GLU A 50 2.38 22.26 -8.57
CA GLU A 50 2.34 22.48 -10.03
C GLU A 50 1.77 23.85 -10.39
N ASP A 51 0.68 24.26 -9.75
CA ASP A 51 0.09 25.58 -9.99
C ASP A 51 0.97 26.72 -9.46
N TYR A 52 1.66 26.51 -8.34
CA TYR A 52 2.64 27.48 -7.83
C TYR A 52 3.81 27.65 -8.81
N GLU A 53 4.37 26.56 -9.31
CA GLU A 53 5.50 26.56 -10.25
C GLU A 53 5.14 27.24 -11.58
N LYS A 54 3.93 27.02 -12.10
CA LYS A 54 3.44 27.73 -13.30
C LYS A 54 3.38 29.25 -13.11
N LYS A 55 3.00 29.70 -11.91
CA LYS A 55 2.90 31.13 -11.56
C LYS A 55 4.25 31.76 -11.20
N ASN A 56 5.20 30.94 -10.73
CA ASN A 56 6.51 31.40 -10.26
C ASN A 56 7.64 30.54 -10.89
N PRO A 57 7.84 30.61 -12.21
CA PRO A 57 8.80 29.73 -12.90
C PRO A 57 10.22 29.87 -12.34
N GLY A 58 10.88 28.73 -12.08
CA GLY A 58 12.27 28.67 -11.64
C GLY A 58 12.52 29.06 -10.18
N GLN A 59 11.52 29.53 -9.43
CA GLN A 59 11.69 29.86 -8.02
C GLN A 59 11.59 28.61 -7.14
N PHE A 60 12.54 28.45 -6.21
CA PHE A 60 12.54 27.36 -5.22
C PHE A 60 12.42 25.95 -5.83
N SER A 61 13.01 25.74 -7.01
CA SER A 61 12.87 24.50 -7.79
C SER A 61 13.31 23.27 -7.00
N ASP A 62 14.35 23.39 -6.17
CA ASP A 62 14.83 22.33 -5.28
C ASP A 62 13.75 21.90 -4.26
N ILE A 63 13.15 22.85 -3.56
CA ILE A 63 12.09 22.61 -2.56
C ILE A 63 10.83 22.04 -3.23
N ILE A 64 10.45 22.60 -4.39
CA ILE A 64 9.27 22.15 -5.14
C ILE A 64 9.47 20.71 -5.62
N HIS A 65 10.59 20.41 -6.28
CA HIS A 65 10.88 19.07 -6.78
C HIS A 65 11.00 18.06 -5.63
N PHE A 66 11.66 18.41 -4.53
CA PHE A 66 11.77 17.52 -3.38
C PHE A 66 10.42 17.23 -2.73
N SER A 67 9.57 18.25 -2.60
CA SER A 67 8.22 18.10 -2.02
C SER A 67 7.31 17.28 -2.94
N LYS A 68 7.38 17.47 -4.27
CA LYS A 68 6.68 16.62 -5.25
C LYS A 68 7.15 15.18 -5.17
N ALA A 69 8.47 14.96 -5.13
CA ALA A 69 9.05 13.61 -5.02
C ALA A 69 8.55 12.88 -3.77
N THR A 70 8.60 13.55 -2.62
CA THR A 70 8.12 13.01 -1.35
C THR A 70 6.61 12.72 -1.41
N ALA A 71 5.81 13.58 -2.05
CA ALA A 71 4.36 13.34 -2.20
C ALA A 71 4.07 12.13 -3.11
N TYR A 72 4.76 12.01 -4.25
CA TYR A 72 4.67 10.85 -5.14
C TYR A 72 5.09 9.55 -4.44
N GLU A 73 6.14 9.61 -3.63
CA GLU A 73 6.59 8.49 -2.81
C GLU A 73 5.49 8.01 -1.83
N ARG A 74 4.81 8.95 -1.15
CA ARG A 74 3.68 8.62 -0.26
C ARG A 74 2.46 8.12 -1.01
N LEU A 75 2.31 8.48 -2.28
CA LEU A 75 1.31 7.94 -3.20
C LEU A 75 1.73 6.60 -3.83
N ARG A 76 2.98 6.16 -3.59
CA ARG A 76 3.58 4.92 -4.12
C ARG A 76 3.81 4.94 -5.63
N GLU A 77 3.92 6.14 -6.18
CA GLU A 77 4.28 6.44 -7.56
C GLU A 77 5.81 6.59 -7.63
N TYR A 78 6.52 5.46 -7.44
CA TYR A 78 7.96 5.46 -7.20
C TYR A 78 8.78 5.95 -8.41
N ASP A 79 8.35 5.69 -9.63
CA ASP A 79 9.00 6.18 -10.85
C ASP A 79 8.99 7.71 -10.90
N GLN A 80 7.83 8.32 -10.65
CA GLN A 80 7.70 9.78 -10.60
C GLN A 80 8.49 10.37 -9.43
N ALA A 81 8.47 9.71 -8.26
CA ALA A 81 9.24 10.14 -7.10
C ALA A 81 10.74 10.19 -7.40
N ILE A 82 11.30 9.11 -7.97
CA ILE A 82 12.71 9.04 -8.39
C ILE A 82 13.03 10.12 -9.43
N ALA A 83 12.16 10.30 -10.43
CA ALA A 83 12.37 11.32 -11.46
C ALA A 83 12.46 12.74 -10.87
N TYR A 84 11.60 13.07 -9.89
CA TYR A 84 11.67 14.36 -9.22
C TYR A 84 12.87 14.48 -8.26
N TYR A 85 13.24 13.42 -7.53
CA TYR A 85 14.45 13.46 -6.71
C TYR A 85 15.72 13.66 -7.55
N ARG A 86 15.79 13.08 -8.76
CA ARG A 86 16.93 13.30 -9.68
C ARG A 86 17.06 14.78 -10.07
N LYS A 87 15.94 15.45 -10.36
CA LYS A 87 15.91 16.91 -10.61
C LYS A 87 16.37 17.74 -9.41
N VAL A 88 16.19 17.26 -8.18
CA VAL A 88 16.75 17.92 -6.98
C VAL A 88 18.26 17.79 -6.96
N GLY A 89 18.81 16.61 -7.33
CA GLY A 89 20.25 16.39 -7.41
C GLY A 89 20.96 17.21 -8.48
N GLU A 90 20.24 17.64 -9.51
CA GLU A 90 20.72 18.56 -10.56
C GLU A 90 20.76 20.03 -10.11
N SER A 91 20.15 20.35 -8.96
CA SER A 91 20.15 21.71 -8.41
C SER A 91 21.28 21.91 -7.40
N ASP A 92 21.81 23.14 -7.30
CA ASP A 92 22.81 23.53 -6.28
C ASP A 92 22.23 23.61 -4.84
N GLY A 93 21.04 23.06 -4.63
CA GLY A 93 20.30 23.12 -3.37
C GLY A 93 20.83 22.15 -2.30
N ARG A 94 20.53 22.46 -1.03
CA ARG A 94 20.96 21.63 0.12
C ARG A 94 20.26 20.27 0.22
N LEU A 95 19.21 20.05 -0.58
CA LEU A 95 18.38 18.84 -0.56
C LEU A 95 18.93 17.71 -1.44
N GLY A 96 19.94 17.97 -2.27
CA GLY A 96 20.49 16.97 -3.20
C GLY A 96 21.00 15.70 -2.52
N ALA A 97 21.74 15.83 -1.42
CA ALA A 97 22.26 14.67 -0.68
C ALA A 97 21.16 13.79 -0.09
N GLU A 98 20.06 14.39 0.38
CA GLU A 98 18.91 13.64 0.90
C GLU A 98 18.11 12.99 -0.23
N ALA A 99 17.95 13.70 -1.37
CA ALA A 99 17.30 13.17 -2.55
C ALA A 99 18.02 11.91 -3.09
N VAL A 100 19.35 11.90 -3.09
CA VAL A 100 20.16 10.72 -3.48
C VAL A 100 19.88 9.53 -2.57
N LYS A 101 19.86 9.73 -1.24
CA LYS A 101 19.52 8.66 -0.30
C LYS A 101 18.11 8.12 -0.53
N ASN A 102 17.15 9.01 -0.78
CA ASN A 102 15.76 8.62 -1.03
C ASN A 102 15.65 7.80 -2.33
N ILE A 103 16.35 8.21 -3.39
CA ILE A 103 16.44 7.44 -4.65
C ILE A 103 16.95 6.03 -4.40
N GLU A 104 18.03 5.84 -3.64
CA GLU A 104 18.58 4.51 -3.36
C GLU A 104 17.54 3.59 -2.69
N VAL A 105 16.72 4.14 -1.77
CA VAL A 105 15.63 3.38 -1.16
C VAL A 105 14.58 3.01 -2.20
N LEU A 106 14.11 3.97 -3.01
CA LEU A 106 13.06 3.73 -3.99
C LEU A 106 13.49 2.79 -5.12
N GLU A 107 14.75 2.85 -5.53
CA GLU A 107 15.31 1.88 -6.50
C GLU A 107 15.36 0.46 -5.90
N SER A 108 15.50 0.30 -4.59
CA SER A 108 15.34 -1.01 -3.94
C SER A 108 13.89 -1.51 -3.97
N PHE A 109 12.92 -0.61 -3.81
CA PHE A 109 11.50 -0.94 -3.90
C PHE A 109 11.14 -1.37 -5.33
N GLN A 110 11.59 -0.60 -6.33
CA GLN A 110 11.34 -0.90 -7.73
C GLN A 110 11.91 -2.26 -8.16
N ARG A 111 13.11 -2.61 -7.70
CA ARG A 111 13.70 -3.94 -7.97
C ARG A 111 12.78 -5.08 -7.51
N ILE A 112 12.14 -4.94 -6.35
CA ILE A 112 11.20 -5.96 -5.84
C ILE A 112 9.90 -5.95 -6.64
N LEU A 113 9.35 -4.76 -6.92
CA LEU A 113 8.11 -4.60 -7.67
C LEU A 113 8.21 -5.16 -9.09
N GLN A 114 9.29 -4.83 -9.79
CA GLN A 114 9.53 -5.19 -11.19
C GLN A 114 10.01 -6.62 -11.38
N LYS A 115 10.44 -7.33 -10.31
CA LYS A 115 10.80 -8.75 -10.42
C LYS A 115 9.61 -9.52 -11.03
N PRO A 116 9.76 -10.16 -12.20
CA PRO A 116 8.65 -10.84 -12.84
C PRO A 116 8.23 -12.05 -12.02
N LEU A 117 6.93 -12.33 -12.02
CA LEU A 117 6.37 -13.55 -11.43
C LEU A 117 6.18 -14.60 -12.54
N PRO A 118 6.54 -15.87 -12.32
CA PRO A 118 6.28 -16.92 -13.30
C PRO A 118 4.78 -17.17 -13.40
N VAL A 119 4.20 -17.02 -14.59
CA VAL A 119 2.72 -17.05 -14.79
C VAL A 119 2.17 -18.39 -15.30
N GLN A 120 3.04 -19.32 -15.67
CA GLN A 120 2.63 -20.58 -16.32
C GLN A 120 2.22 -21.66 -15.32
N ASP A 121 2.86 -21.69 -14.15
CA ASP A 121 2.60 -22.67 -13.10
C ASP A 121 2.10 -21.95 -11.83
N PRO A 122 0.89 -22.28 -11.33
CA PRO A 122 0.35 -21.74 -10.08
C PRO A 122 1.28 -21.85 -8.86
N MET A 123 2.03 -22.95 -8.73
CA MET A 123 2.92 -23.19 -7.60
C MET A 123 4.19 -22.33 -7.71
N GLU A 124 4.76 -22.22 -8.90
CA GLU A 124 5.88 -21.28 -9.13
C GLU A 124 5.42 -19.83 -8.96
N TYR A 125 4.18 -19.49 -9.33
CA TYR A 125 3.62 -18.15 -9.11
C TYR A 125 3.54 -17.81 -7.61
N ILE A 126 3.01 -18.72 -6.79
CA ILE A 126 2.95 -18.59 -5.31
C ILE A 126 4.37 -18.46 -4.74
N LYS A 127 5.30 -19.31 -5.16
CA LYS A 127 6.70 -19.24 -4.73
C LYS A 127 7.35 -17.91 -5.09
N GLY A 128 7.10 -17.39 -6.29
CA GLY A 128 7.56 -16.06 -6.70
C GLY A 128 6.98 -14.94 -5.83
N MET A 129 5.71 -15.06 -5.40
CA MET A 129 5.12 -14.14 -4.43
C MET A 129 5.80 -14.23 -3.06
N ASP A 130 6.07 -15.44 -2.57
CA ASP A 130 6.76 -15.64 -1.29
C ASP A 130 8.19 -15.07 -1.31
N GLU A 131 8.90 -15.21 -2.43
CA GLU A 131 10.21 -14.57 -2.62
C GLU A 131 10.12 -13.03 -2.60
N LYS A 132 9.07 -12.44 -3.18
CA LYS A 132 8.84 -11.00 -3.09
C LYS A 132 8.54 -10.57 -1.65
N VAL A 133 7.73 -11.33 -0.92
CA VAL A 133 7.44 -11.08 0.50
C VAL A 133 8.73 -11.15 1.33
N ALA A 134 9.60 -12.13 1.06
CA ALA A 134 10.90 -12.24 1.73
C ALA A 134 11.78 -11.01 1.46
N ALA A 135 11.84 -10.54 0.21
CA ALA A 135 12.57 -9.34 -0.15
C ALA A 135 12.00 -8.07 0.53
N TRP A 136 10.68 -7.95 0.64
CA TRP A 136 10.07 -6.85 1.41
C TRP A 136 10.39 -6.94 2.90
N ASN A 137 10.45 -8.14 3.48
CA ASN A 137 10.87 -8.33 4.87
C ASN A 137 12.31 -7.90 5.13
N GLU A 138 13.22 -8.03 4.16
CA GLU A 138 14.57 -7.47 4.24
C GLU A 138 14.54 -5.94 4.27
N VAL A 139 13.75 -5.31 3.41
CA VAL A 139 13.57 -3.85 3.38
C VAL A 139 12.95 -3.33 4.67
N ILE A 140 11.90 -3.98 5.18
CA ILE A 140 11.22 -3.63 6.44
C ILE A 140 12.23 -3.66 7.61
N ARG A 141 13.06 -4.72 7.68
CA ARG A 141 14.10 -4.82 8.72
C ARG A 141 15.16 -3.73 8.57
N LYS A 142 15.62 -3.47 7.34
CA LYS A 142 16.65 -2.46 7.06
C LYS A 142 16.22 -1.04 7.46
N TYR A 143 14.94 -0.72 7.25
CA TYR A 143 14.40 0.63 7.43
C TYR A 143 13.49 0.79 8.65
N GLN A 144 13.61 -0.11 9.63
CA GLN A 144 12.77 -0.12 10.83
C GLN A 144 12.76 1.25 11.54
N GLY A 145 11.56 1.69 11.95
CA GLY A 145 11.32 2.98 12.61
C GLY A 145 11.30 4.18 11.67
N SER A 146 11.50 3.98 10.35
CA SER A 146 11.47 5.06 9.38
C SER A 146 10.18 5.08 8.55
N PRO A 147 9.85 6.21 7.91
CA PRO A 147 8.72 6.28 6.97
C PRO A 147 8.78 5.28 5.81
N TYR A 148 9.95 4.70 5.51
CA TYR A 148 10.12 3.67 4.49
C TYR A 148 9.68 2.28 4.98
N GLU A 149 9.76 2.00 6.29
CA GLU A 149 9.19 0.78 6.85
C GLU A 149 7.70 0.71 6.54
N PHE A 150 6.97 1.79 6.76
CA PHE A 150 5.53 1.84 6.58
C PHE A 150 5.13 1.63 5.11
N LEU A 151 5.86 2.24 4.17
CA LEU A 151 5.63 2.02 2.74
C LEU A 151 5.94 0.57 2.34
N ALA A 152 7.05 0.01 2.83
CA ALA A 152 7.41 -1.38 2.55
C ALA A 152 6.38 -2.37 3.10
N ARG A 153 5.83 -2.13 4.30
CA ARG A 153 4.74 -2.94 4.87
C ARG A 153 3.47 -2.89 4.02
N VAL A 154 3.13 -1.74 3.45
CA VAL A 154 1.98 -1.61 2.56
C VAL A 154 2.18 -2.42 1.27
N GLU A 155 3.39 -2.43 0.71
CA GLU A 155 3.69 -3.24 -0.49
C GLU A 155 3.77 -4.74 -0.17
N GLU A 156 4.34 -5.12 0.98
CA GLU A 156 4.30 -6.50 1.46
C GLU A 156 2.86 -7.02 1.59
N GLU A 157 2.02 -6.28 2.31
CA GLU A 157 0.61 -6.60 2.56
C GLU A 157 -0.17 -6.78 1.25
N ARG A 158 0.15 -5.98 0.22
CA ARG A 158 -0.46 -6.11 -1.10
C ARG A 158 -0.14 -7.44 -1.77
N ILE A 159 1.09 -7.95 -1.62
CA ILE A 159 1.48 -9.25 -2.16
C ILE A 159 0.82 -10.37 -1.35
N ASP A 160 0.81 -10.29 -0.03
CA ASP A 160 0.13 -11.31 0.80
C ASP A 160 -1.37 -11.39 0.48
N ARG A 161 -2.03 -10.23 0.31
CA ARG A 161 -3.43 -10.19 -0.14
C ARG A 161 -3.61 -10.82 -1.52
N ALA A 162 -2.73 -10.50 -2.48
CA ALA A 162 -2.79 -11.06 -3.82
C ALA A 162 -2.62 -12.58 -3.81
N LYS A 163 -1.77 -13.11 -2.91
CA LYS A 163 -1.59 -14.55 -2.72
C LYS A 163 -2.86 -15.22 -2.23
N VAL A 164 -3.53 -14.66 -1.21
CA VAL A 164 -4.82 -15.20 -0.72
C VAL A 164 -5.87 -15.20 -1.83
N ALA A 165 -6.00 -14.09 -2.56
CA ALA A 165 -6.95 -13.99 -3.69
C ALA A 165 -6.63 -15.01 -4.80
N PHE A 166 -5.35 -15.24 -5.09
CA PHE A 166 -4.94 -16.24 -6.08
C PHE A 166 -5.35 -17.66 -5.65
N VAL A 167 -5.10 -18.03 -4.39
CA VAL A 167 -5.51 -19.33 -3.85
C VAL A 167 -7.03 -19.47 -3.86
N GLU A 168 -7.76 -18.41 -3.50
CA GLU A 168 -9.24 -18.41 -3.51
C GLU A 168 -9.82 -18.65 -4.90
N LEU A 169 -9.28 -17.98 -5.92
CA LEU A 169 -9.69 -18.14 -7.32
C LEU A 169 -9.37 -19.52 -7.89
N ASN A 170 -8.34 -20.19 -7.35
CA ASN A 170 -7.88 -21.50 -7.84
C ASN A 170 -8.26 -22.66 -6.92
N ARG A 171 -8.99 -22.43 -5.82
CA ARG A 171 -9.23 -23.41 -4.74
C ARG A 171 -9.78 -24.75 -5.23
N TYR A 172 -10.64 -24.76 -6.25
CA TYR A 172 -11.22 -26.00 -6.79
C TYR A 172 -10.24 -26.88 -7.56
N ARG A 173 -9.09 -26.33 -7.97
CA ARG A 173 -8.02 -27.05 -8.67
C ARG A 173 -6.90 -27.46 -7.73
N MET A 174 -6.97 -27.05 -6.46
CA MET A 174 -5.96 -27.32 -5.45
C MET A 174 -6.47 -28.38 -4.49
N LYS A 175 -5.58 -29.27 -4.06
CA LYS A 175 -5.88 -30.17 -2.95
C LYS A 175 -6.10 -29.34 -1.69
N ASP A 176 -7.18 -29.61 -0.97
CA ASP A 176 -7.55 -28.89 0.27
C ASP A 176 -7.69 -27.36 0.07
N GLY A 177 -8.13 -26.94 -1.12
CA GLY A 177 -8.16 -25.52 -1.51
C GLY A 177 -8.95 -24.63 -0.54
N ASN A 178 -10.09 -25.09 -0.02
CA ASN A 178 -10.88 -24.33 0.96
C ASN A 178 -10.07 -24.10 2.25
N GLN A 179 -9.37 -25.12 2.75
CA GLN A 179 -8.50 -25.03 3.93
C GLN A 179 -7.31 -24.10 3.67
N LEU A 180 -6.74 -24.12 2.46
CA LEU A 180 -5.65 -23.21 2.09
C LEU A 180 -6.10 -21.74 2.08
N VAL A 181 -7.32 -21.45 1.60
CA VAL A 181 -7.88 -20.08 1.65
C VAL A 181 -8.12 -19.64 3.09
N ILE A 182 -8.72 -20.51 3.93
CA ILE A 182 -8.92 -20.24 5.37
C ILE A 182 -7.59 -19.94 6.07
N LEU A 183 -6.57 -20.77 5.80
CA LEU A 183 -5.23 -20.55 6.33
C LEU A 183 -4.64 -19.22 5.85
N GLY A 184 -4.80 -18.91 4.56
CA GLY A 184 -4.34 -17.67 3.95
C GLY A 184 -4.95 -16.43 4.61
N TYR A 185 -6.27 -16.37 4.77
CA TYR A 185 -6.94 -15.27 5.46
C TYR A 185 -6.54 -15.18 6.94
N SER A 186 -6.44 -16.31 7.64
CA SER A 186 -5.99 -16.34 9.05
C SER A 186 -4.58 -15.76 9.21
N GLN A 187 -3.66 -16.14 8.32
CA GLN A 187 -2.31 -15.57 8.28
C GLN A 187 -2.33 -14.08 7.94
N LEU A 188 -3.14 -13.66 6.97
CA LEU A 188 -3.27 -12.25 6.56
C LEU A 188 -3.73 -11.36 7.73
N VAL A 189 -4.80 -11.75 8.42
CA VAL A 189 -5.35 -11.04 9.58
C VAL A 189 -4.36 -11.02 10.74
N THR A 190 -3.68 -12.14 11.00
CA THR A 190 -2.70 -12.25 12.10
C THR A 190 -1.47 -11.39 11.84
N LYS A 191 -0.89 -11.49 10.63
CA LYS A 191 0.32 -10.77 10.23
C LYS A 191 0.07 -9.26 10.15
N HIS A 192 -1.07 -8.85 9.59
CA HIS A 192 -1.39 -7.45 9.34
C HIS A 192 -2.37 -6.85 10.36
N ARG A 193 -2.35 -7.33 11.61
CA ARG A 193 -3.21 -6.84 12.72
C ARG A 193 -3.12 -5.33 13.02
N GLN A 194 -2.06 -4.66 12.55
CA GLN A 194 -1.87 -3.23 12.72
C GLN A 194 -2.23 -2.44 11.45
N SER A 195 -2.54 -3.11 10.34
CA SER A 195 -2.89 -2.44 9.09
C SER A 195 -4.21 -1.71 9.24
N LYS A 196 -4.29 -0.53 8.61
CA LYS A 196 -5.55 0.18 8.39
C LYS A 196 -6.61 -0.66 7.66
N ASN A 197 -6.21 -1.72 6.97
CA ASN A 197 -7.11 -2.60 6.20
C ASN A 197 -7.58 -3.82 6.99
N LEU A 198 -7.20 -3.99 8.27
CA LEU A 198 -7.56 -5.19 9.05
C LEU A 198 -9.04 -5.54 8.96
N TYR A 199 -9.93 -4.58 9.18
CA TYR A 199 -11.37 -4.81 9.12
C TYR A 199 -11.86 -5.21 7.73
N ARG A 200 -11.20 -4.73 6.67
CA ARG A 200 -11.51 -5.19 5.32
C ARG A 200 -11.16 -6.67 5.16
N TYR A 201 -10.06 -7.13 5.74
CA TYR A 201 -9.69 -8.55 5.68
C TYR A 201 -10.58 -9.44 6.52
N LEU A 202 -11.05 -8.95 7.66
CA LEU A 202 -12.05 -9.67 8.47
C LEU A 202 -13.37 -9.83 7.70
N LEU A 203 -13.82 -8.77 7.01
CA LEU A 203 -15.00 -8.84 6.13
C LEU A 203 -14.78 -9.80 4.96
N ASP A 204 -13.67 -9.66 4.22
CA ASP A 204 -13.33 -10.55 3.10
C ASP A 204 -13.27 -12.03 3.58
N PHE A 205 -12.78 -12.28 4.80
CA PHE A 205 -12.71 -13.62 5.40
C PHE A 205 -14.10 -14.14 5.83
N GLY A 206 -14.94 -13.28 6.43
CA GLY A 206 -16.32 -13.60 6.76
C GLY A 206 -17.15 -13.94 5.52
N ASP A 207 -16.99 -13.17 4.45
CA ASP A 207 -17.62 -13.41 3.15
C ASP A 207 -17.20 -14.77 2.57
N PHE A 208 -15.94 -15.16 2.73
CA PHE A 208 -15.48 -16.49 2.29
C PHE A 208 -16.15 -17.62 3.10
N TYR A 209 -16.31 -17.48 4.42
CA TYR A 209 -17.06 -18.48 5.20
C TYR A 209 -18.54 -18.55 4.82
N ALA A 210 -19.17 -17.40 4.54
CA ALA A 210 -20.55 -17.36 4.06
C ALA A 210 -20.69 -18.06 2.69
N LEU A 211 -19.69 -17.88 1.81
CA LEU A 211 -19.59 -18.60 0.54
C LEU A 211 -19.49 -20.11 0.75
N LEU A 212 -18.65 -20.59 1.68
CA LEU A 212 -18.54 -22.01 1.99
C LEU A 212 -19.86 -22.60 2.52
N ALA A 213 -20.57 -21.88 3.39
CA ALA A 213 -21.88 -22.32 3.88
C ALA A 213 -22.90 -22.45 2.74
N LYS A 214 -22.90 -21.49 1.79
CA LYS A 214 -23.77 -21.53 0.61
C LYS A 214 -23.40 -22.66 -0.35
N GLU A 215 -22.12 -22.90 -0.58
CA GLU A 215 -21.68 -24.01 -1.44
C GLU A 215 -22.03 -25.36 -0.82
N TYR A 216 -21.94 -25.47 0.51
CA TYR A 216 -22.32 -26.67 1.23
C TYR A 216 -23.80 -27.02 1.03
N THR A 217 -24.71 -26.05 1.13
CA THR A 217 -26.16 -26.26 0.93
C THR A 217 -26.55 -26.52 -0.53
N ILE A 218 -25.72 -26.09 -1.50
CA ILE A 218 -25.91 -26.44 -2.91
C ILE A 218 -25.52 -27.89 -3.17
N GLN A 219 -24.47 -28.38 -2.50
CA GLN A 219 -23.95 -29.74 -2.70
C GLN A 219 -24.70 -30.78 -1.87
N ASN A 220 -25.26 -30.36 -0.73
CA ASN A 220 -26.00 -31.21 0.21
C ASN A 220 -27.38 -30.59 0.42
N ASP A 221 -28.41 -31.28 -0.04
CA ASP A 221 -29.80 -30.87 0.17
C ASP A 221 -30.08 -30.78 1.68
N PRO A 222 -30.50 -29.62 2.22
CA PRO A 222 -30.83 -29.47 3.64
C PRO A 222 -31.93 -30.42 4.14
N GLU A 223 -32.81 -30.90 3.26
CA GLU A 223 -33.84 -31.90 3.61
C GLU A 223 -33.31 -33.35 3.47
N GLY A 224 -32.11 -33.52 2.91
CA GLY A 224 -31.49 -34.81 2.62
C GLY A 224 -30.70 -35.38 3.81
N LEU A 225 -30.61 -36.71 3.87
CA LEU A 225 -29.89 -37.45 4.92
C LEU A 225 -28.36 -37.23 4.90
N SER A 226 -27.80 -36.71 3.80
CA SER A 226 -26.37 -36.41 3.67
C SER A 226 -26.00 -35.03 4.23
N PHE A 227 -26.98 -34.23 4.68
CA PHE A 227 -26.73 -32.93 5.28
C PHE A 227 -26.25 -33.07 6.72
N ASP A 228 -25.05 -32.55 6.97
CA ASP A 228 -24.45 -32.44 8.28
C ASP A 228 -24.63 -31.01 8.80
N GLN A 229 -25.54 -30.87 9.77
CA GLN A 229 -25.83 -29.58 10.40
C GLN A 229 -24.61 -28.99 11.10
N GLU A 230 -23.71 -29.82 11.66
CA GLU A 230 -22.54 -29.33 12.39
C GLU A 230 -21.55 -28.65 11.45
N VAL A 231 -21.36 -29.21 10.25
CA VAL A 231 -20.48 -28.64 9.21
C VAL A 231 -21.05 -27.31 8.70
N PHE A 232 -22.35 -27.25 8.40
CA PHE A 232 -23.00 -26.01 8.00
C PHE A 232 -22.87 -24.93 9.09
N ASP A 233 -23.20 -25.30 10.34
CA ASP A 233 -23.12 -24.41 11.49
C ASP A 233 -21.71 -23.89 11.72
N GLN A 234 -20.68 -24.71 11.48
CA GLN A 234 -19.30 -24.29 11.60
C GLN A 234 -18.99 -23.14 10.63
N PHE A 235 -19.38 -23.25 9.35
CA PHE A 235 -19.16 -22.18 8.38
C PHE A 235 -20.01 -20.93 8.70
N ALA A 236 -21.30 -21.11 8.98
CA ALA A 236 -22.21 -20.02 9.28
C ALA A 236 -21.80 -19.23 10.54
N LYS A 237 -21.43 -19.94 11.63
CA LYS A 237 -20.96 -19.31 12.88
C LYS A 237 -19.61 -18.64 12.69
N SER A 238 -18.72 -19.20 11.85
CA SER A 238 -17.41 -18.59 11.58
C SER A 238 -17.56 -17.28 10.82
N ALA A 239 -18.48 -17.21 9.84
CA ALA A 239 -18.80 -15.97 9.12
C ALA A 239 -19.29 -14.85 10.05
N LEU A 240 -20.02 -15.18 11.12
CA LEU A 240 -20.58 -14.21 12.07
C LEU A 240 -19.61 -13.79 13.19
N ARG A 241 -18.51 -14.51 13.40
CA ARG A 241 -17.59 -14.30 14.54
C ARG A 241 -16.36 -13.45 14.21
N LEU A 242 -16.04 -13.29 12.93
CA LEU A 242 -14.90 -12.49 12.45
C LEU A 242 -15.18 -10.99 12.51
#